data_AF-A0A5V4ZD51-F1
#
_entry.id   AF-A0A5V4ZD51-F1
#
_cell.length_a   1.000
_cell.length_b   1.000
_cell.length_c   1.000
_cell.angle_alpha   90.00
_cell.angle_beta   90.00
_cell.angle_gamma   90.00
#
_symmetry.space_group_name_H-M   'P 1'
#
loop_
_entity.id
_entity.type
_entity.pdbx_description
1 polymer ?
#
loop_
_entity_poly.entity_id
_entity_poly.type
_entity_poly.pdbx_seq_one_letter_code
_entity_poly.pdbx_strand_id
1 'polypeptide(L)' 'MYIKVTYILPEGDQVRVAVCAVKEDGTQIFQMEIQSAYEKGKPLDAYEQAAIEQYTTIVRDIAASAQPAPDATEASAKK' A
#
# COMPACT_ATOMS: atom_id res chain seq x y z
N MET A 1 2.78 12.52 1.15
CA MET A 1 3.17 11.18 0.63
C MET A 1 2.15 10.77 -0.41
N TYR A 2 2.60 10.24 -1.55
CA TYR A 2 1.73 9.73 -2.62
C TYR A 2 2.18 8.34 -3.04
N ILE A 3 1.26 7.58 -3.65
CA ILE A 3 1.55 6.26 -4.20
C ILE A 3 1.92 6.43 -5.67
N LYS A 4 3.01 5.78 -6.08
CA LYS A 4 3.46 5.75 -7.46
C LYS A 4 3.52 4.31 -7.94
N VAL A 5 3.01 4.07 -9.13
CA VAL A 5 3.21 2.80 -9.83
C VAL A 5 4.52 2.87 -10.61
N THR A 6 5.42 1.93 -10.36
CA THR A 6 6.76 1.89 -10.95
C THR A 6 6.74 1.13 -12.27
N TYR A 7 5.97 0.04 -12.35
CA TYR A 7 5.71 -0.69 -13.58
C TYR A 7 4.45 -1.54 -13.49
N ILE A 8 3.94 -1.89 -14.67
CA ILE A 8 2.89 -2.89 -14.87
C ILE A 8 3.41 -3.86 -15.93
N LEU A 9 3.61 -5.12 -15.54
CA LEU A 9 4.18 -6.17 -16.39
C LEU A 9 3.18 -7.33 -16.51
N PRO A 10 2.53 -7.50 -17.67
CA PRO A 10 1.79 -8.71 -17.98
C PRO A 10 2.79 -9.85 -18.30
N GLU A 11 2.81 -10.90 -17.47
CA GLU A 11 3.63 -12.10 -17.62
C GLU A 11 2.72 -13.34 -17.67
N GLY A 12 2.49 -13.85 -18.88
CA GLY A 12 1.65 -15.03 -19.09
C GLY A 12 0.21 -14.81 -18.60
N ASP A 13 -0.20 -15.61 -17.61
CA ASP A 13 -1.53 -15.56 -16.98
C ASP A 13 -1.61 -14.59 -15.80
N GLN A 14 -0.59 -13.76 -15.56
CA GLN A 14 -0.55 -12.80 -14.46
C GLN A 14 -0.13 -11.40 -14.91
N VAL A 15 -0.50 -10.41 -14.11
CA VAL A 15 -0.04 -9.03 -14.20
C VAL A 15 0.63 -8.67 -12.88
N ARG A 16 1.90 -8.25 -12.96
CA ARG A 16 2.66 -7.75 -11.82
C ARG A 16 2.64 -6.23 -11.85
N VAL A 17 2.26 -5.63 -10.74
CA VAL A 17 2.27 -4.18 -10.56
C VAL A 17 3.19 -3.85 -9.40
N ALA A 18 4.27 -3.12 -9.67
CA ALA A 18 5.11 -2.57 -8.62
C ALA A 18 4.57 -1.20 -8.21
N VAL A 19 4.32 -1.03 -6.91
CA VAL A 19 3.81 0.20 -6.31
C VAL A 19 4.73 0.63 -5.18
N CYS A 20 4.94 1.93 -5.03
CA CYS A 20 5.76 2.49 -3.97
C CYS A 20 5.15 3.74 -3.35
N ALA A 21 5.32 3.88 -2.04
CA ALA A 21 5.06 5.12 -1.33
C ALA A 21 6.24 6.07 -1.47
N VAL A 22 5.97 7.30 -1.90
CA VAL A 22 6.98 8.34 -2.09
C VAL A 22 6.64 9.55 -1.22
N LYS A 23 7.65 10.09 -0.52
CA LYS A 23 7.55 11.38 0.19
C LYS A 23 7.49 12.54 -0.81
N GLU A 24 7.10 13.72 -0.34
CA GLU A 24 7.09 14.92 -1.18
C GLU A 24 8.49 15.30 -1.71
N ASP A 25 9.54 14.94 -0.96
CA ASP A 25 10.95 15.09 -1.34
C ASP A 25 11.42 14.05 -2.37
N GLY A 26 10.56 13.13 -2.83
CA GLY A 26 10.92 12.10 -3.81
C GLY A 26 11.57 10.84 -3.21
N THR A 27 11.85 10.84 -1.89
CA THR A 27 12.34 9.65 -1.18
C THR A 27 11.30 8.53 -1.21
N GLN A 28 11.69 7.35 -1.70
CA GLN A 28 10.88 6.13 -1.68
C GLN A 28 10.94 5.49 -0.28
N ILE A 29 9.78 5.14 0.28
CA ILE A 29 9.69 4.59 1.63
C ILE A 29 9.55 3.08 1.61
N PHE A 30 8.59 2.58 0.83
CA PHE A 30 8.23 1.17 0.83
C PHE A 30 7.68 0.79 -0.54
N GLN A 31 8.37 -0.10 -1.23
CA GLN A 31 7.95 -0.66 -2.51
C GLN A 31 7.42 -2.08 -2.28
N MET A 32 6.35 -2.42 -3.00
CA MET A 32 5.77 -3.75 -2.99
C MET A 32 5.31 -4.13 -4.41
N GLU A 33 5.38 -5.42 -4.73
CA GLU A 33 4.79 -5.97 -5.94
C GLU A 33 3.48 -6.66 -5.63
N ILE A 34 2.45 -6.32 -6.39
CA ILE A 34 1.12 -6.90 -6.30
C ILE A 34 0.89 -7.67 -7.59
N GLN A 35 0.54 -8.95 -7.43
CA GLN A 35 0.29 -9.85 -8.55
C GLN A 35 -1.21 -10.09 -8.67
N SER A 36 -1.72 -10.07 -9.89
CA SER A 36 -3.14 -10.31 -10.18
C SER A 36 -3.27 -11.20 -11.40
N ALA A 37 -4.36 -11.95 -11.50
CA ALA A 37 -4.63 -12.76 -12.69
C ALA A 37 -4.80 -11.86 -13.93
N TYR A 38 -4.18 -12.24 -15.04
CA TYR A 38 -4.39 -11.59 -16.31
C TYR A 38 -5.79 -11.93 -16.84
N GLU A 39 -6.52 -10.90 -17.24
CA GLU A 39 -7.88 -10.97 -17.75
C GLU A 39 -7.90 -10.34 -19.13
N LYS A 40 -8.21 -11.15 -20.13
CA LYS A 40 -8.21 -10.71 -21.52
C LYS A 40 -9.22 -9.57 -21.71
N GLY A 41 -8.73 -8.44 -22.21
CA GLY A 41 -9.55 -7.25 -22.48
C GLY A 41 -9.67 -6.29 -21.30
N LYS A 42 -9.07 -6.60 -20.14
CA LYS A 42 -8.99 -5.67 -19.02
C LYS A 42 -7.87 -4.63 -19.28
N PRO A 43 -8.15 -3.32 -19.11
CA PRO A 43 -7.14 -2.29 -19.30
C PRO A 43 -6.09 -2.31 -18.20
N LEU A 44 -4.85 -1.92 -18.52
CA LEU A 44 -3.75 -1.83 -17.55
C LEU A 44 -4.05 -0.88 -16.39
N ASP A 45 -4.80 0.19 -16.65
CA ASP A 45 -5.27 1.14 -15.63
C ASP A 45 -6.09 0.46 -14.52
N ALA A 46 -6.90 -0.56 -14.84
CA ALA A 46 -7.65 -1.29 -13.83
C ALA A 46 -6.74 -2.13 -12.91
N TYR A 47 -5.61 -2.63 -13.43
CA TYR A 47 -4.59 -3.28 -12.61
C TYR A 47 -3.84 -2.28 -11.75
N GLU A 48 -3.57 -1.10 -12.29
CA GLU A 48 -2.96 0.01 -11.56
C GLU A 48 -3.79 0.40 -10.33
N GLN A 49 -5.08 0.72 -10.53
CA GLN A 49 -5.99 1.13 -9.47
C GLN A 49 -6.15 0.04 -8.42
N ALA A 50 -6.36 -1.21 -8.84
CA ALA A 50 -6.49 -2.34 -7.94
C ALA A 50 -5.23 -2.56 -7.07
N ALA A 51 -4.03 -2.36 -7.64
CA ALA A 51 -2.79 -2.45 -6.91
C ALA A 51 -2.62 -1.28 -5.93
N ILE A 52 -2.99 -0.05 -6.31
CA ILE A 52 -2.96 1.11 -5.41
C ILE A 52 -3.91 0.91 -4.22
N GLU A 53 -5.13 0.42 -4.45
CA GLU A 53 -6.11 0.15 -3.39
C GLU A 53 -5.61 -0.95 -2.43
N GLN A 54 -5.08 -2.05 -2.96
CA GLN A 54 -4.50 -3.12 -2.14
C GLN A 54 -3.31 -2.63 -1.32
N TYR A 55 -2.39 -1.89 -1.94
CA TYR A 55 -1.25 -1.31 -1.25
C TYR A 55 -1.68 -0.36 -0.13
N THR A 56 -2.64 0.52 -0.41
CA THR A 56 -3.17 1.48 0.56
C THR A 56 -3.80 0.76 1.74
N THR A 57 -4.54 -0.32 1.48
CA THR A 57 -5.14 -1.17 2.52
C THR A 57 -4.07 -1.80 3.40
N ILE A 58 -3.03 -2.38 2.80
CA ILE A 58 -1.92 -3.01 3.53
C ILE A 58 -1.18 -1.99 4.39
N VAL A 59 -0.81 -0.83 3.83
CA VAL A 59 -0.13 0.23 4.59
C VAL A 59 -1.01 0.75 5.73
N ARG A 60 -2.32 0.89 5.50
CA ARG A 60 -3.27 1.31 6.54
C ARG A 60 -3.37 0.29 7.66
N ASP A 61 -3.43 -1.00 7.34
CA ASP A 61 -3.48 -2.09 8.31
C ASP A 61 -2.20 -2.17 9.16
N ILE A 62 -1.03 -2.03 8.52
CA ILE A 62 0.26 -1.94 9.19
C ILE A 62 0.30 -0.70 10.11
N ALA A 63 -0.16 0.45 9.62
CA ALA A 63 -0.19 1.68 10.41
C ALA A 63 -1.12 1.57 11.63
N ALA A 64 -2.30 0.94 11.46
CA ALA A 64 -3.22 0.67 12.56
C ALA A 64 -2.61 -0.30 13.58
N SER A 65 -1.91 -1.34 13.12
CA SER A 65 -1.22 -2.30 13.98
C SER A 65 0.03 -1.74 14.67
N ALA A 66 0.66 -0.72 14.07
CA ALA A 66 1.81 -0.02 14.62
C ALA A 66 1.43 1.13 15.58
N GLN A 67 0.14 1.45 15.73
CA GLN A 67 -0.28 2.40 16.74
C GLN A 67 0.08 1.85 18.12
N PRO A 68 0.87 2.59 18.93
CA PRO A 68 1.06 2.21 20.31
C PRO A 68 -0.32 2.14 20.97
N ALA A 69 -0.52 1.12 21.82
CA ALA A 69 -1.71 1.06 22.66
C ALA A 69 -1.88 2.42 23.35
N PRO A 70 -3.09 2.99 23.43
CA PRO A 70 -3.29 4.24 24.14
C PRO A 70 -2.70 4.07 25.54
N ASP A 71 -1.73 4.92 25.86
CA ASP A 71 -1.03 4.92 27.14
C ASP A 71 -2.12 5.05 28.22
N ALA A 72 -2.37 3.97 28.96
CA ALA A 72 -3.27 3.97 30.10
C ALA A 72 -2.59 4.69 31.28
N THR A 73 -2.25 5.96 31.09
CA THR A 73 -1.66 6.83 32.11
C THR A 73 -2.58 8.02 32.40
N GLU A 74 -3.83 7.74 32.76
CA GLU A 74 -4.71 8.56 33.61
C GLU A 74 -5.66 7.56 34.29
N ALA A 75 -5.77 7.36 35.61
CA ALA A 75 -5.56 8.25 36.73
C ALA A 75 -5.25 7.43 38.00
N SER A 76 -4.20 7.80 38.73
CA SER A 76 -4.10 7.57 40.18
C SER A 76 -3.28 8.69 40.78
N ALA A 77 -3.79 9.91 40.63
CA ALA A 77 -3.41 11.06 41.42
C ALA A 77 -4.66 11.64 42.06
N LYS A 78 -5.13 11.06 43.17
CA LYS A 78 -5.84 11.83 44.20
C LYS A 78 -5.90 11.08 45.55
N LYS A 79 -5.01 11.55 46.44
CA LYS A 79 -5.14 11.72 47.90
C LYS A 79 -5.37 10.50 48.79
#